data_AF-A0A7T6VLF6-F1
#
_entry.id   AF-A0A7T6VLF6-F1
#
_cell.length_a   1.000
_cell.length_b   1.000
_cell.length_c   1.000
_cell.angle_alpha   90.00
_cell.angle_beta   90.00
_cell.angle_gamma   90.00
#
_symmetry.space_group_name_H-M   'P 1'
#
loop_
_entity.id
_entity.type
_entity.pdbx_description
1 polymer ?
#
loop_
_entity_poly.entity_id
_entity_poly.type
_entity_poly.pdbx_seq_one_letter_code
_entity_poly.pdbx_strand_id
1 'polypeptide(L)'
;MTVKRCRITGFRIERTAAKRDRSTIGHRVETMQVIGTFIANALHDSLARVMRGFAAEHGLRPASQPISRPPRKVFDTGRIDHSKSQLPIISEAEARAVGRRKTLLHFGQDPDQ
;
A
#
# COMPACT_ATOMS: atom_id res chain seq x y z
N MET A 1 15.16 -42.07 -12.41
CA MET A 1 15.91 -41.55 -11.23
C MET A 1 14.94 -40.74 -10.38
N THR A 2 14.59 -41.21 -9.17
CA THR A 2 13.61 -40.54 -8.30
C THR A 2 14.31 -39.88 -7.12
N VAL A 3 14.26 -38.55 -7.04
CA VAL A 3 14.87 -37.77 -5.94
C VAL A 3 13.99 -37.91 -4.70
N LYS A 4 14.45 -38.67 -3.71
CA LYS A 4 13.80 -38.75 -2.39
C LYS A 4 14.06 -37.45 -1.62
N ARG A 5 13.00 -36.75 -1.20
CA ARG A 5 13.11 -35.57 -0.34
C ARG A 5 13.27 -36.00 1.12
N CYS A 6 14.34 -35.56 1.77
CA CYS A 6 14.55 -35.74 3.20
C CYS A 6 13.56 -34.89 4.01
N ARG A 7 13.00 -35.44 5.09
CA ARG A 7 12.24 -34.68 6.09
C ARG A 7 13.23 -33.83 6.90
N ILE A 8 12.94 -32.54 7.02
CA ILE A 8 13.70 -31.64 7.89
C ILE A 8 13.24 -31.91 9.33
N THR A 9 14.03 -32.67 10.08
CA THR A 9 13.87 -32.84 11.53
C THR A 9 14.85 -31.92 12.24
N GLY A 10 14.36 -31.03 13.11
CA GLY A 10 15.20 -30.11 13.88
C GLY A 10 14.51 -28.86 14.42
N PHE A 11 13.32 -28.50 13.92
CA PHE A 11 12.60 -27.34 14.44
C PHE A 11 11.75 -27.72 15.65
N ARG A 12 12.22 -27.35 16.85
CA ARG A 12 11.45 -27.40 18.08
C ARG A 12 10.59 -26.14 18.16
N ILE A 13 9.29 -26.26 17.90
CA ILE A 13 8.35 -25.17 18.17
C ILE A 13 8.17 -25.12 19.69
N GLU A 14 8.80 -24.14 20.32
CA GLU A 14 8.60 -23.85 21.73
C GLU A 14 7.17 -23.33 21.90
N ARG A 15 6.24 -24.23 22.21
CA ARG A 15 4.88 -23.86 22.58
C ARG A 15 4.92 -23.29 23.99
N THR A 16 5.15 -21.98 24.11
CA THR A 16 4.81 -21.26 25.34
C THR A 16 3.31 -21.44 25.58
N ALA A 17 2.95 -22.15 26.65
CA ALA A 17 1.57 -22.25 27.10
C ALA A 17 1.11 -20.83 27.46
N ALA A 18 0.40 -20.18 26.54
CA ALA A 18 -0.20 -18.88 26.77
C ALA A 18 -1.25 -19.03 27.88
N LYS A 19 -0.85 -18.70 29.12
CA LYS A 19 -1.80 -18.45 30.19
C LYS A 19 -2.70 -17.33 29.71
N ARG A 20 -4.00 -17.61 29.64
CA ARG A 20 -5.04 -16.62 29.33
C ARG A 20 -5.10 -15.63 30.48
N ASP A 21 -4.30 -14.58 30.43
CA ASP A 21 -4.54 -13.40 31.25
C ASP A 21 -5.45 -12.43 30.49
N ARG A 22 -6.67 -12.30 31.00
CA ARG A 22 -7.58 -11.20 30.66
C ARG A 22 -7.01 -9.94 31.30
N SER A 23 -6.30 -9.14 30.52
CA SER A 23 -6.18 -7.70 30.77
C SER A 23 -5.78 -6.96 29.49
N THR A 24 -6.76 -6.47 28.74
CA THR A 24 -6.55 -5.73 27.47
C THR A 24 -7.20 -4.35 27.47
N ILE A 25 -7.47 -3.78 28.65
CA ILE A 25 -8.05 -2.43 28.75
C ILE A 25 -6.96 -1.35 28.76
N GLY A 26 -5.86 -1.55 29.50
CA GLY A 26 -4.77 -0.55 29.59
C GLY A 26 -4.07 -0.27 28.26
N HIS A 27 -3.62 -1.32 27.57
CA HIS A 27 -2.89 -1.20 26.30
C HIS A 27 -3.72 -0.51 25.20
N ARG A 28 -5.04 -0.68 25.21
CA ARG A 28 -5.93 -0.05 24.21
C ARG A 28 -6.05 1.46 24.42
N VAL A 29 -6.05 1.93 25.67
CA VAL A 29 -6.14 3.36 25.99
C VAL A 29 -4.85 4.08 25.60
N GLU A 30 -3.69 3.51 25.90
CA GLU A 30 -2.38 4.06 25.53
C GLU A 30 -2.22 4.17 24.01
N THR A 31 -2.66 3.14 23.26
CA THR A 31 -2.60 3.15 21.79
C THR A 31 -3.47 4.26 21.20
N MET A 32 -4.65 4.52 21.77
CA MET A 32 -5.53 5.60 21.32
C MET A 32 -4.93 6.99 21.60
N GLN A 33 -4.20 7.14 22.70
CA GLN A 33 -3.53 8.40 23.03
C GLN A 33 -2.36 8.71 22.08
N VAL A 34 -1.60 7.69 21.69
CA VAL A 34 -0.52 7.82 20.69
C VAL A 34 -1.10 8.16 19.31
N ILE A 35 -2.21 7.55 18.91
CA ILE A 35 -2.86 7.87 17.63
C ILE A 35 -3.43 9.29 17.65
N GLY A 36 -4.07 9.70 18.75
CA GLY A 36 -4.62 11.05 18.89
C GLY A 36 -3.55 12.13 18.79
N THR A 37 -2.41 11.94 19.46
CA THR A 37 -1.27 12.88 19.40
C THR A 37 -0.63 12.92 18.02
N PHE A 38 -0.51 11.78 17.33
CA PHE A 38 -0.03 11.73 15.96
C PHE A 38 -0.92 12.52 14.99
N ILE A 39 -2.24 12.33 15.08
CA ILE A 39 -3.21 13.05 14.23
C ILE A 39 -3.15 14.56 14.51
N ALA A 40 -3.10 14.96 15.78
CA ALA A 40 -3.02 16.38 16.15
C ALA A 40 -1.77 17.06 15.60
N ASN A 41 -0.61 16.41 15.69
CA ASN A 41 0.65 16.93 15.15
C ASN A 41 0.62 17.02 13.62
N ALA A 42 0.10 15.99 12.94
CA ALA A 42 -0.03 15.99 11.48
C ALA A 42 -0.96 17.11 10.99
N LEU A 43 -2.06 17.35 11.69
CA LEU A 43 -2.97 18.46 11.38
C LEU A 43 -2.29 19.81 11.61
N HIS A 44 -1.58 19.99 12.72
CA HIS A 44 -0.84 21.22 13.00
C HIS A 44 0.22 21.52 11.92
N ASP A 45 0.98 20.52 11.50
CA ASP A 45 1.99 20.67 10.44
C ASP A 45 1.35 21.00 9.08
N SER A 46 0.21 20.37 8.76
CA SER A 46 -0.53 20.65 7.53
C SER A 46 -1.08 22.08 7.52
N LEU A 47 -1.65 22.54 8.63
CA LEU A 47 -2.16 23.90 8.80
C LEU A 47 -1.01 24.92 8.70
N ALA A 48 0.10 24.68 9.39
CA ALA A 48 1.27 25.55 9.35
C ALA A 48 1.90 25.64 7.95
N ARG A 49 1.79 24.56 7.15
CA ARG A 49 2.24 24.54 5.75
C ARG A 49 1.30 25.33 4.84
N VAL A 50 -0.01 25.16 5.01
CA VAL A 50 -1.02 25.92 4.26
C VAL A 50 -0.89 27.41 4.57
N MET A 51 -0.78 27.79 5.85
CA MET A 51 -0.60 29.19 6.26
C MET A 51 0.70 29.78 5.71
N ARG A 52 1.80 29.01 5.68
CA ARG A 52 3.05 29.45 5.01
C ARG A 52 2.88 29.64 3.51
N GLY A 53 2.11 28.79 2.85
CA GLY A 53 1.75 28.94 1.44
C GLY A 53 0.96 30.23 1.19
N PHE A 54 -0.10 30.47 1.97
CA PHE A 54 -0.90 31.70 1.87
C PHE A 54 -0.09 32.97 2.18
N ALA A 55 0.76 32.95 3.21
CA ALA A 55 1.63 34.08 3.53
C ALA A 55 2.69 34.34 2.42
N ALA A 56 3.16 33.29 1.73
CA ALA A 56 4.08 33.41 0.62
C ALA A 56 3.40 33.95 -0.65
N GLU A 57 2.10 33.70 -0.86
CA GLU A 57 1.37 34.22 -2.02
C GLU A 57 0.92 35.68 -1.84
N HIS A 58 0.85 36.20 -0.61
CA HIS A 58 0.41 37.58 -0.34
C HIS A 58 1.56 38.56 -0.08
N GLY A 59 2.80 38.06 0.10
CA GLY A 59 3.99 38.88 0.21
C GLY A 59 4.73 38.97 -1.11
N LEU A 60 4.70 40.13 -1.77
CA LEU A 60 5.67 40.50 -2.81
C LEU A 60 7.09 40.31 -2.26
N ARG A 61 7.73 39.17 -2.54
CA ARG A 61 9.10 38.87 -2.12
C ARG A 61 10.02 38.87 -3.34
N PRO A 62 11.09 39.67 -3.38
CA PRO A 62 12.06 39.59 -4.45
C PRO A 62 12.79 38.26 -4.39
N ALA A 63 13.07 37.71 -5.57
CA ALA A 63 13.67 36.42 -5.80
C ALA A 63 15.01 36.26 -5.05
N SER A 64 14.99 35.51 -3.95
CA SER A 64 16.12 34.68 -3.58
C SER A 64 15.69 33.24 -3.80
N GLN A 65 16.11 32.67 -4.94
CA GLN A 65 15.91 31.26 -5.26
C GLN A 65 16.51 30.42 -4.13
N PRO A 66 15.72 29.62 -3.39
CA PRO A 66 16.29 28.49 -2.70
C PRO A 66 16.81 27.55 -3.78
N ILE A 67 18.10 27.19 -3.74
CA ILE A 67 18.66 26.13 -4.58
C ILE A 67 17.87 24.87 -4.25
N SER A 68 16.90 24.54 -5.12
CA SER A 68 16.05 23.37 -4.96
C SER A 68 16.95 22.14 -5.08
N ARG A 69 17.07 21.37 -4.00
CA ARG A 69 17.64 20.02 -4.11
C ARG A 69 16.80 19.26 -5.15
N PRO A 70 17.43 18.58 -6.12
CA PRO A 70 16.67 17.82 -7.10
C PRO A 70 15.80 16.80 -6.35
N PRO A 71 14.49 16.76 -6.62
CA PRO A 71 13.62 15.82 -5.94
C PRO A 71 14.15 14.41 -6.20
N ARG A 72 14.42 13.66 -5.14
CA ARG A 72 14.69 12.22 -5.24
C ARG A 72 13.40 11.56 -5.74
N LYS A 73 13.26 11.42 -7.06
CA LYS A 73 12.19 10.62 -7.65
C LYS A 73 12.45 9.16 -7.29
N VAL A 74 11.81 8.70 -6.21
CA VAL A 74 11.82 7.27 -5.81
C VAL A 74 10.94 6.44 -6.76
N PHE A 75 9.98 7.10 -7.39
CA PHE A 75 9.11 6.53 -8.42
C PHE A 75 9.28 7.29 -9.72
N ASP A 76 9.27 6.55 -10.82
CA ASP A 76 9.30 7.11 -12.16
C ASP A 76 7.95 7.80 -12.43
N THR A 77 7.84 9.05 -12.01
CA THR A 77 6.68 9.94 -12.23
C THR A 77 6.72 10.50 -13.64
N GLY A 78 6.96 9.64 -14.64
CA GLY A 78 6.78 9.97 -16.04
C GLY A 78 5.31 10.35 -16.31
N ARG A 79 5.07 11.13 -17.37
CA ARG A 79 3.69 11.37 -17.83
C ARG A 79 3.08 10.02 -18.19
N ILE A 80 1.93 9.70 -17.59
CA ILE A 80 1.18 8.50 -17.94
C ILE A 80 0.73 8.66 -19.39
N ASP A 81 1.15 7.73 -20.23
CA ASP A 81 0.67 7.65 -21.59
C ASP A 81 -0.78 7.16 -21.58
N HIS A 82 -1.73 8.08 -21.77
CA HIS A 82 -3.15 7.77 -21.73
C HIS A 82 -3.57 6.78 -22.82
N SER A 83 -2.82 6.67 -23.93
CA SER A 83 -3.09 5.65 -24.96
C SER A 83 -2.89 4.22 -24.43
N LYS A 84 -2.00 4.05 -23.44
CA LYS A 84 -1.75 2.76 -22.77
C LYS A 84 -2.72 2.47 -21.63
N SER A 85 -3.53 3.44 -21.21
CA SER A 85 -4.53 3.29 -20.15
C SER A 85 -5.93 2.94 -20.66
N GLN A 86 -6.12 2.84 -21.98
CA GLN A 86 -7.41 2.45 -22.55
C GLN A 86 -7.54 0.93 -22.53
N LEU A 87 -8.50 0.44 -21.74
CA LEU A 87 -8.92 -0.95 -21.80
C LEU A 87 -9.98 -1.12 -22.90
N PRO A 88 -9.99 -2.26 -23.60
CA PRO A 88 -11.04 -2.56 -24.57
C PRO A 88 -12.39 -2.64 -23.86
N ILE A 89 -13.40 -1.99 -24.44
CA ILE A 89 -14.78 -2.12 -23.98
C ILE A 89 -15.30 -3.46 -24.48
N ILE A 90 -15.58 -4.37 -23.56
CA ILE A 90 -16.13 -5.70 -23.85
C ILE A 90 -17.48 -5.85 -23.15
N SER A 91 -18.35 -6.67 -23.72
CA SER A 91 -19.62 -7.03 -23.09
C SER A 91 -19.39 -7.89 -21.84
N GLU A 92 -20.37 -7.93 -20.94
CA GLU A 92 -20.30 -8.79 -19.75
C GLU A 92 -20.18 -10.27 -20.13
N ALA A 93 -20.89 -10.69 -21.19
CA ALA A 93 -20.82 -12.05 -21.70
C ALA A 93 -19.40 -12.42 -22.16
N GLU A 94 -18.74 -11.52 -22.89
CA GLU A 94 -17.34 -11.70 -23.31
C GLU A 94 -16.38 -11.71 -22.11
N ALA A 95 -16.56 -10.78 -21.16
CA ALA A 95 -15.74 -10.74 -19.94
C ALA A 95 -15.83 -12.07 -19.16
N ARG A 96 -17.05 -12.61 -19.01
CA ARG A 96 -17.29 -13.90 -18.37
C ARG A 96 -16.68 -15.06 -19.16
N ALA A 97 -16.82 -15.06 -20.48
CA ALA A 97 -16.24 -16.11 -21.34
C ALA A 97 -14.71 -16.14 -21.25
N VAL A 98 -14.06 -14.98 -21.35
CA VAL A 98 -12.60 -14.82 -21.22
C VAL A 98 -12.13 -15.24 -19.82
N GLY A 99 -12.83 -14.77 -18.77
CA GLY A 99 -12.54 -15.15 -17.40
C GLY A 99 -12.66 -16.65 -17.15
N ARG A 100 -13.77 -17.26 -17.57
CA ARG A 100 -14.01 -18.70 -17.47
C ARG A 100 -12.92 -19.49 -18.20
N ARG A 101 -12.65 -19.17 -19.46
CA ARG A 101 -11.61 -19.86 -20.26
C ARG A 101 -10.24 -19.80 -19.59
N LYS A 102 -9.82 -18.61 -19.11
CA LYS A 102 -8.53 -18.44 -18.42
C LYS A 102 -8.47 -19.25 -17.12
N THR A 103 -9.55 -19.27 -16.35
CA THR A 103 -9.64 -20.04 -15.11
C THR A 103 -9.57 -21.55 -15.38
N LEU A 104 -10.32 -22.05 -16.36
CA LEU A 104 -10.29 -23.47 -16.72
C LEU A 104 -8.88 -23.91 -17.16
N LEU A 105 -8.24 -23.12 -18.03
CA LEU A 105 -6.85 -23.37 -18.44
C LEU A 105 -5.88 -23.37 -17.25
N HIS A 106 -6.07 -22.47 -16.29
CA HIS A 106 -5.24 -22.41 -15.08
C HIS A 106 -5.34 -23.68 -14.23
N PHE A 107 -6.50 -24.34 -14.22
CA PHE A 107 -6.73 -25.60 -13.52
C PHE A 107 -6.54 -26.86 -14.40
N GLY A 108 -6.05 -26.70 -15.64
CA GLY A 108 -5.83 -27.82 -16.55
C GLY A 108 -7.13 -28.44 -17.10
N GLN A 109 -8.22 -27.68 -17.07
CA GLN A 109 -9.52 -28.07 -17.62
C GLN A 109 -9.68 -27.53 -19.04
N ASP A 110 -10.32 -28.30 -19.92
CA ASP A 110 -10.61 -27.87 -21.29
C ASP A 110 -11.70 -26.78 -21.30
N PRO A 111 -11.42 -25.56 -21.80
CA PRO A 111 -12.41 -24.49 -21.84
C PRO A 111 -13.50 -24.64 -22.90
N ASP A 112 -13.32 -25.53 -23.87
CA ASP A 112 -14.22 -25.71 -25.02
C ASP A 112 -15.10 -26.97 -24.90
N GLN A 113 -15.07 -27.62 -23.72
CA GLN A 113 -16.03 -28.64 -23.30
C GLN A 113 -17.36 -28.05 -22.78
#